data_AF-A0A0L0G2D1-F1
#
_entry.id   AF-A0A0L0G2D1-F1
#
_cell.length_a   1.000
_cell.length_b   1.000
_cell.length_c   1.000
_cell.angle_alpha   90.00
_cell.angle_beta   90.00
_cell.angle_gamma   90.00
#
_symmetry.space_group_name_H-M   'P 1'
#
loop_
_entity.id
_entity.type
_entity.pdbx_description
1 polymer ?
#
loop_
_entity_poly.entity_id
_entity_poly.type
_entity_poly.pdbx_seq_one_letter_code
_entity_poly.pdbx_strand_id
1 'polypeptide(L)'
;MPVNMRTGSGCPNMENTFAPPIFNIPTCSSDPLVSCRNMKAAMDDLKSKPVPHVFYFSIRFMAFYTPAFLSKYLLDDLASKTSAVVSNVPGPLENKYFVDKKLERKRIAMWSPQRGTVSFGVTMFTIGNRVNVASVMDTGADDKPQMLCN
;
A
#
# COMPACT_ATOMS: atom_id res chain seq x y z
N MET A 1 -3.63 -2.26 -2.76
CA MET A 1 -3.14 -2.18 -1.36
C MET A 1 -2.29 -3.41 -1.07
N PRO A 2 -1.00 -3.29 -0.72
CA PRO A 2 -0.17 -4.46 -0.42
C PRO A 2 -0.66 -5.23 0.81
N VAL A 3 -0.64 -6.56 0.73
CA VAL A 3 -1.01 -7.50 1.80
C VAL A 3 0.21 -8.33 2.16
N ASN A 4 0.57 -8.36 3.44
CA ASN A 4 1.67 -9.18 3.95
C ASN A 4 1.30 -10.67 3.82
N MET A 5 2.13 -11.46 3.13
CA MET A 5 1.90 -12.89 2.90
C MET A 5 2.80 -13.77 3.79
N ARG A 6 3.55 -13.18 4.72
CA ARG A 6 4.41 -13.92 5.64
C ARG A 6 3.58 -14.75 6.62
N THR A 7 4.02 -15.98 6.85
CA THR A 7 3.47 -16.89 7.85
C THR A 7 4.39 -16.91 9.08
N GLY A 8 3.83 -16.71 10.28
CA GLY A 8 4.56 -16.77 11.54
C GLY A 8 4.91 -15.42 12.17
N SER A 9 5.30 -15.47 13.44
CA SER A 9 5.62 -14.31 14.30
C SER A 9 7.12 -14.10 14.54
N GLY A 10 7.96 -14.91 13.89
CA GLY A 10 9.43 -14.83 14.02
C GLY A 10 10.05 -13.63 13.31
N CYS A 11 11.37 -13.50 13.42
CA CYS A 11 12.12 -12.50 12.68
C CYS A 11 11.89 -12.70 11.17
N PRO A 12 11.38 -11.70 10.45
CA PRO A 12 11.09 -11.86 9.03
C PRO A 12 12.40 -11.99 8.25
N ASN A 13 12.45 -12.92 7.30
CA ASN A 13 13.48 -12.90 6.27
C ASN A 13 13.35 -11.60 5.47
N MET A 14 14.49 -10.98 5.15
CA MET A 14 14.56 -9.74 4.36
C MET A 14 14.30 -10.02 2.87
N GLU A 15 13.12 -10.55 2.58
CA GLU A 15 12.63 -10.86 1.25
C GLU A 15 11.29 -10.16 0.98
N ASN A 16 10.92 -10.10 -0.29
CA ASN A 16 9.65 -9.57 -0.74
C ASN A 16 8.54 -10.63 -0.64
N THR A 17 7.88 -10.66 0.51
CA THR A 17 6.76 -11.58 0.79
C THR A 17 5.46 -10.81 0.99
N PHE A 18 4.94 -10.24 -0.09
CA PHE A 18 3.67 -9.52 -0.10
C PHE A 18 2.94 -9.67 -1.44
N ALA A 19 1.62 -9.48 -1.42
CA ALA A 19 0.76 -9.47 -2.60
C ALA A 19 0.21 -8.05 -2.84
N PRO A 20 0.18 -7.54 -4.07
CA PRO A 20 -0.48 -6.27 -4.39
C PRO A 20 -1.82 -6.51 -5.13
N PRO A 21 -2.91 -6.91 -4.45
CA PRO A 21 -4.21 -7.04 -5.10
C PRO A 21 -4.70 -5.67 -5.60
N ILE A 22 -5.29 -5.68 -6.79
CA ILE A 22 -5.98 -4.55 -7.42
C ILE A 22 -7.48 -4.74 -7.20
N PHE A 23 -8.14 -3.70 -6.70
CA PHE A 23 -9.59 -3.68 -6.49
C PHE A 23 -10.10 -2.25 -6.60
N ASN A 24 -11.40 -2.11 -6.87
CA ASN A 24 -12.04 -0.81 -7.00
C ASN A 24 -12.32 -0.19 -5.63
N ILE A 25 -11.88 1.05 -5.44
CA ILE A 25 -12.22 1.85 -4.26
C ILE A 25 -13.56 2.54 -4.54
N PRO A 26 -14.60 2.36 -3.71
CA PRO A 26 -15.89 2.99 -3.94
C PRO A 26 -15.82 4.49 -3.58
N THR A 27 -15.69 5.36 -4.58
CA THR A 27 -15.57 6.82 -4.42
C THR A 27 -16.84 7.61 -4.79
N CYS A 28 -17.95 6.94 -5.08
CA CYS A 28 -19.15 7.58 -5.66
C CYS A 28 -20.00 8.41 -4.69
N SER A 29 -19.69 8.46 -3.39
CA SER A 29 -20.52 9.17 -2.39
C SER A 29 -19.77 10.35 -1.80
N SER A 30 -20.44 11.50 -1.70
CA SER A 30 -19.95 12.69 -1.01
C SER A 30 -20.02 12.58 0.51
N ASP A 31 -20.80 11.63 1.05
CA ASP A 31 -20.88 11.40 2.49
C ASP A 31 -19.71 10.48 2.94
N PRO A 32 -18.81 10.97 3.81
CA PRO A 32 -17.67 10.17 4.27
C PRO A 32 -18.08 8.90 5.01
N LEU A 33 -19.19 8.90 5.74
CA LEU A 33 -19.67 7.72 6.47
C LEU A 33 -20.19 6.64 5.52
N VAL A 34 -20.88 7.04 4.45
CA VAL A 34 -21.32 6.11 3.40
C VAL A 34 -20.12 5.54 2.66
N SER A 35 -19.15 6.38 2.28
CA SER A 35 -17.91 5.93 1.64
C SER A 35 -17.13 4.94 2.52
N CYS A 36 -17.06 5.18 3.84
CA CYS A 36 -16.45 4.24 4.79
C CYS A 36 -17.17 2.88 4.82
N ARG A 37 -18.51 2.86 4.86
CA ARG A 37 -19.30 1.61 4.86
C ARG A 37 -19.13 0.84 3.55
N ASN A 38 -19.15 1.53 2.42
CA ASN A 38 -18.92 0.92 1.11
C ASN A 38 -17.52 0.34 1.01
N MET A 39 -16.51 1.07 1.48
CA MET A 39 -15.13 0.59 1.54
C MET A 39 -15.01 -0.64 2.44
N LYS A 40 -15.68 -0.66 3.60
CA LYS A 40 -15.72 -1.84 4.48
C LYS A 40 -16.29 -3.06 3.76
N ALA A 41 -17.43 -2.92 3.08
CA ALA A 41 -18.05 -4.00 2.33
C ALA A 41 -17.13 -4.53 1.21
N ALA A 42 -16.50 -3.63 0.44
CA ALA A 42 -15.55 -4.01 -0.60
C ALA A 42 -14.33 -4.75 -0.04
N MET A 43 -13.80 -4.31 1.11
CA MET A 43 -12.69 -4.97 1.78
C MET A 43 -13.07 -6.33 2.37
N ASP A 44 -14.28 -6.49 2.89
CA ASP A 44 -14.77 -7.78 3.40
C ASP A 44 -14.92 -8.80 2.26
N ASP A 45 -15.49 -8.39 1.13
CA ASP A 45 -15.57 -9.21 -0.07
C ASP A 45 -14.18 -9.62 -0.56
N LEU A 46 -13.23 -8.67 -0.64
CA LEU A 46 -11.85 -8.96 -1.03
C LEU A 46 -11.18 -9.96 -0.08
N LYS A 47 -11.37 -9.81 1.24
CA LYS A 47 -10.82 -10.73 2.26
C LYS A 47 -11.45 -12.11 2.23
N SER A 48 -12.72 -12.22 1.81
CA SER A 48 -13.40 -13.50 1.67
C SER A 48 -12.87 -14.34 0.51
N LYS A 49 -12.20 -13.69 -0.46
CA LYS A 49 -11.68 -14.33 -1.66
C LYS A 49 -10.17 -14.60 -1.56
N PRO A 50 -9.65 -15.63 -2.23
CA PRO A 50 -8.21 -15.95 -2.23
C PRO A 50 -7.38 -15.00 -3.12
N VAL A 51 -7.90 -13.82 -3.49
CA VAL A 51 -7.27 -12.88 -4.43
C VAL A 51 -5.82 -12.55 -4.05
N PRO A 52 -5.48 -12.21 -2.79
CA PRO A 52 -4.09 -11.93 -2.43
C PRO A 52 -3.16 -13.12 -2.64
N HIS A 53 -3.63 -14.34 -2.36
CA HIS A 53 -2.83 -15.56 -2.59
C HIS A 53 -2.58 -15.80 -4.07
N VAL A 54 -3.61 -15.65 -4.91
CA VAL A 54 -3.48 -15.78 -6.36
C VAL A 54 -2.45 -14.78 -6.89
N PHE A 55 -2.58 -13.49 -6.53
CA PHE A 55 -1.60 -12.47 -6.94
C PHE A 55 -0.18 -12.80 -6.48
N TYR A 56 -0.01 -13.22 -5.22
CA TYR A 56 1.30 -13.59 -4.67
C TYR A 56 1.96 -14.71 -5.46
N PHE A 57 1.25 -15.83 -5.65
CA PHE A 57 1.81 -16.99 -6.35
C PHE A 57 2.01 -16.71 -7.85
N SER A 58 1.12 -15.98 -8.50
CA SER A 58 1.29 -15.60 -9.91
C SER A 58 2.51 -14.72 -10.13
N ILE A 59 2.69 -13.67 -9.31
CA ILE A 59 3.85 -12.78 -9.41
C ILE A 59 5.14 -13.55 -9.10
N ARG A 60 5.12 -14.39 -8.06
CA ARG A 60 6.28 -15.20 -7.69
C ARG A 60 6.65 -16.18 -8.79
N PHE A 61 5.67 -16.91 -9.33
CA PHE A 61 5.88 -17.82 -10.45
C PHE A 61 6.50 -17.09 -11.64
N MET A 62 5.96 -15.94 -12.02
CA MET A 62 6.52 -15.18 -13.14
C MET A 62 7.91 -14.63 -12.87
N ALA A 63 8.20 -14.20 -11.64
CA ALA A 63 9.54 -13.74 -11.28
C ALA A 63 10.60 -14.85 -11.39
N PHE A 64 10.24 -16.10 -11.11
CA PHE A 64 11.18 -17.23 -11.15
C PHE A 64 11.26 -17.93 -12.51
N TYR A 65 10.14 -18.03 -13.24
CA TYR A 65 10.04 -18.91 -14.41
C TYR A 65 9.93 -18.18 -15.76
N THR A 66 9.78 -16.85 -15.77
CA THR A 66 9.71 -16.09 -17.03
C THR A 66 10.90 -15.17 -17.24
N PRO A 67 11.33 -14.93 -18.50
CA PRO A 67 12.35 -13.94 -18.81
C PRO A 67 12.00 -12.55 -18.28
N ALA A 68 13.03 -11.79 -17.90
CA ALA A 68 12.88 -10.48 -17.27
C ALA A 68 12.04 -9.48 -18.09
N PHE A 69 12.09 -9.53 -19.43
CA PHE A 69 11.30 -8.64 -20.27
C PHE A 69 9.80 -8.92 -20.16
N LEU A 70 9.41 -10.18 -20.02
CA LEU A 70 8.01 -10.59 -19.96
C LEU A 70 7.41 -10.31 -18.57
N SER A 71 8.17 -10.58 -17.51
CA SER A 71 7.78 -10.21 -16.15
C SER A 71 7.64 -8.69 -15.99
N LYS A 72 8.56 -7.92 -16.62
CA LYS A 72 8.46 -6.46 -16.65
C LYS A 72 7.18 -5.99 -17.36
N TYR A 73 6.92 -6.49 -18.56
CA TYR A 73 5.73 -6.13 -19.34
C TYR A 73 4.43 -6.36 -18.55
N LEU A 74 4.29 -7.52 -17.90
CA LEU A 74 3.07 -7.87 -17.17
C LEU A 74 2.90 -7.03 -15.89
N LEU A 75 3.98 -6.72 -15.19
CA LEU A 75 3.92 -5.82 -14.04
C LEU A 75 3.61 -4.37 -14.46
N ASP A 76 4.07 -3.94 -15.63
CA ASP A 76 3.73 -2.63 -16.19
C ASP A 76 2.26 -2.57 -16.65
N ASP A 77 1.71 -3.67 -17.23
CA ASP A 77 0.28 -3.78 -17.54
C ASP A 77 -0.59 -3.70 -16.27
N LEU A 78 -0.20 -4.39 -15.19
CA LEU A 78 -0.89 -4.29 -13.89
C LEU A 78 -0.82 -2.87 -13.31
N ALA A 79 0.33 -2.20 -13.45
CA ALA A 79 0.47 -0.80 -13.05
C ALA A 79 -0.44 0.12 -13.86
N SER A 80 -0.61 -0.13 -15.18
CA SER A 80 -1.50 0.66 -16.03
C SER A 80 -2.98 0.59 -15.62
N LYS A 81 -3.38 -0.51 -14.96
CA LYS A 81 -4.74 -0.73 -14.43
C LYS A 81 -4.92 -0.21 -13.00
N THR A 82 -3.89 0.40 -12.42
CA THR A 82 -3.88 0.85 -11.03
C THR A 82 -3.83 2.38 -10.97
N SER A 83 -4.87 3.00 -10.39
CA SER A 83 -4.91 4.47 -10.25
C SER A 83 -4.10 4.98 -9.05
N ALA A 84 -4.04 4.20 -7.97
CA ALA A 84 -3.37 4.62 -6.74
C ALA A 84 -2.85 3.44 -5.92
N VAL A 85 -1.76 3.66 -5.18
CA VAL A 85 -1.27 2.72 -4.18
C VAL A 85 -1.63 3.21 -2.79
N VAL A 86 -2.46 2.44 -2.09
CA VAL A 86 -2.76 2.67 -0.67
C VAL A 86 -2.03 1.63 0.16
N SER A 87 -1.23 2.07 1.12
CA SER A 87 -0.45 1.21 2.03
C SER A 87 -0.83 1.49 3.47
N ASN A 88 -0.93 0.43 4.27
CA ASN A 88 -1.12 0.50 5.71
C ASN A 88 -0.06 -0.36 6.39
N VAL A 89 0.83 0.27 7.14
CA VAL A 89 1.93 -0.38 7.84
C VAL A 89 1.68 -0.25 9.35
N PRO A 90 1.13 -1.30 10.00
CA PRO A 90 1.05 -1.33 11.45
C PRO A 90 2.46 -1.23 12.02
N GLY A 91 2.67 -0.27 12.91
CA GLY A 91 3.93 -0.10 13.62
C GLY A 91 3.76 -0.22 15.13
N PRO A 92 4.85 0.00 15.89
CA PRO A 92 4.86 -0.25 17.32
C PRO A 92 3.94 0.72 18.09
N LEU A 93 3.27 0.19 19.12
CA LEU A 93 2.44 0.98 20.03
C LEU A 93 3.28 1.92 20.90
N GLU A 94 4.52 1.54 21.19
CA GLU A 94 5.48 2.33 21.94
C GLU A 94 6.07 3.48 21.12
N ASN A 95 6.45 4.55 21.82
CA ASN A 95 7.33 5.53 21.23
C ASN A 95 8.71 4.89 20.99
N LYS A 96 9.29 5.13 19.82
CA LYS A 96 10.68 4.74 19.55
C LYS A 96 11.62 5.92 19.78
N TYR A 97 12.87 5.62 20.07
CA TYR A 97 13.90 6.59 20.38
C TYR A 97 15.12 6.32 19.50
N PHE A 98 15.79 7.38 19.07
CA PHE A 98 17.04 7.33 18.33
C PHE A 98 18.05 8.22 19.05
N VAL A 99 19.13 7.63 19.57
CA VAL A 99 20.15 8.32 20.38
C VAL A 99 19.50 9.18 21.47
N ASP A 100 18.69 8.53 22.32
CA ASP A 100 17.92 9.12 23.44
C ASP A 100 16.89 10.20 23.07
N LYS A 101 16.73 10.52 21.79
CA LYS A 101 15.69 11.43 21.32
C LYS A 101 14.48 10.63 20.87
N LYS A 102 13.30 11.02 21.37
CA LYS A 102 12.04 10.46 20.89
C LYS A 102 11.93 10.67 19.38
N LEU A 103 11.62 9.60 18.65
CA LEU A 103 11.40 9.65 17.22
C LEU A 103 10.15 10.48 16.95
N GLU A 104 10.35 11.71 16.52
CA GLU A 104 9.25 12.62 16.20
C GLU A 104 8.55 12.16 14.93
N ARG A 105 7.22 12.03 14.96
CA ARG A 105 6.39 11.69 13.79
C ARG A 105 6.75 12.52 12.55
N LYS A 106 6.96 13.82 12.73
CA LYS A 106 7.27 14.78 11.64
C LYS A 106 8.61 14.48 10.94
N ARG A 107 9.48 13.67 11.55
CA ARG A 107 10.79 13.30 11.02
C ARG A 107 10.79 11.93 10.33
N ILE A 108 9.64 11.27 10.24
CA ILE A 108 9.49 9.97 9.58
C ILE A 108 8.83 10.21 8.23
N ALA A 109 9.60 10.05 7.16
CA ALA A 109 9.06 10.00 5.81
C ALA A 109 8.80 8.54 5.44
N MET A 110 7.55 8.22 5.13
CA MET A 110 7.18 6.92 4.59
C MET A 110 6.42 7.12 3.29
N TRP A 111 6.86 6.42 2.26
CA TRP A 111 6.21 6.39 0.97
C TRP A 111 6.23 4.96 0.44
N SER A 112 5.21 4.60 -0.31
CA SER A 112 5.14 3.30 -0.98
C SER A 112 5.66 3.45 -2.40
N PRO A 113 6.51 2.54 -2.89
CA PRO A 113 7.03 2.62 -4.25
C PRO A 113 5.89 2.59 -5.26
N GLN A 114 5.92 3.57 -6.17
CA GLN A 114 5.03 3.67 -7.31
C GLN A 114 5.72 3.10 -8.54
N ARG A 115 4.95 2.53 -9.47
CA ARG A 115 5.48 1.91 -10.69
C ARG A 115 4.70 2.42 -11.90
N GLY A 116 5.42 2.73 -12.97
CA GLY A 116 4.82 3.09 -14.26
C GLY A 116 3.89 4.29 -14.12
N THR A 117 2.63 4.11 -14.52
CA THR A 117 1.60 5.16 -14.56
C THR A 117 0.91 5.42 -13.22
N VAL A 118 1.31 4.73 -12.14
CA VAL A 118 0.74 4.96 -10.81
C VAL A 118 1.25 6.30 -10.26
N SER A 119 0.50 7.37 -10.49
CA SER A 119 0.90 8.73 -10.12
C SER A 119 0.58 9.09 -8.67
N PHE A 120 -0.33 8.39 -8.00
CA PHE A 120 -0.80 8.72 -6.65
C PHE A 120 -0.58 7.61 -5.63
N GLY A 121 -0.13 7.97 -4.42
CA GLY A 121 0.16 7.04 -3.34
C GLY A 121 -0.22 7.62 -1.97
N VAL A 122 -0.90 6.81 -1.16
CA VAL A 122 -1.23 7.12 0.24
C VAL A 122 -0.62 6.05 1.13
N THR A 123 0.15 6.47 2.13
CA THR A 123 0.76 5.56 3.10
C THR A 123 0.31 5.93 4.51
N MET A 124 -0.24 4.95 5.21
CA MET A 124 -0.64 5.04 6.61
C MET A 124 0.34 4.23 7.45
N PHE A 125 0.77 4.78 8.57
CA PHE A 125 1.59 4.04 9.53
C PHE A 125 1.31 4.46 10.96
N THR A 126 1.49 3.53 11.90
CA THR A 126 1.25 3.77 13.32
C THR A 126 2.56 3.79 14.09
N ILE A 127 2.76 4.82 14.93
CA ILE A 127 3.85 4.84 15.91
C ILE A 127 3.40 5.56 17.18
N GLY A 128 3.74 5.02 18.35
CA GLY A 128 3.39 5.66 19.62
C GLY A 128 1.88 5.81 19.81
N ASN A 129 1.11 4.79 19.41
CA ASN A 129 -0.35 4.77 19.40
C ASN A 129 -1.01 5.92 18.60
N ARG A 130 -0.34 6.42 17.57
CA ARG A 130 -0.86 7.47 16.68
C ARG A 130 -0.75 7.06 15.22
N VAL A 131 -1.83 7.24 14.46
CA VAL A 131 -1.86 7.06 13.01
C VAL A 131 -1.24 8.28 12.33
N ASN A 132 -0.35 8.03 11.39
CA ASN A 132 0.23 8.99 10.47
C ASN A 132 -0.26 8.68 9.07
N VAL A 133 -0.57 9.72 8.32
CA VAL A 133 -0.93 9.62 6.91
C VAL A 133 0.07 10.47 6.14
N ALA A 134 0.64 9.90 5.10
CA ALA A 134 1.50 10.56 4.14
C ALA A 134 0.95 10.30 2.73
N SER A 135 1.08 11.28 1.86
CA SER A 135 0.76 11.13 0.45
C SER A 135 1.94 11.55 -0.42
N VAL A 136 2.06 10.90 -1.57
CA VAL A 136 3.01 11.23 -2.62
C VAL A 136 2.25 11.23 -3.94
N MET A 137 2.47 12.25 -4.75
CA MET A 137 1.83 12.41 -6.04
C MET A 137 2.84 12.98 -7.05
N ASP A 138 2.77 12.50 -8.28
CA ASP A 138 3.50 13.09 -9.41
C ASP A 138 2.98 14.51 -9.67
N THR A 139 3.90 15.47 -9.81
CA THR A 139 3.59 16.87 -10.16
C THR A 139 2.84 17.00 -11.48
N GLY A 140 2.96 16.04 -12.40
CA GLY A 140 2.18 16.03 -13.64
C GLY A 140 0.71 15.61 -13.46
N ALA A 141 0.32 15.08 -12.29
CA ALA A 141 -1.03 14.60 -12.03
C ALA A 141 -1.95 15.65 -11.39
N ASP A 142 -1.41 16.52 -10.52
CA ASP A 142 -2.14 17.64 -9.91
C ASP A 142 -1.14 18.67 -9.36
N ASP A 143 -1.49 19.96 -9.42
CA ASP A 143 -0.70 21.06 -8.89
C ASP A 143 -0.86 21.25 -7.36
N LYS A 144 -1.81 20.54 -6.71
CA LYS A 144 -2.15 20.76 -5.29
C LYS A 144 -2.19 19.48 -4.42
N PRO A 145 -1.11 18.67 -4.40
CA PRO A 145 -1.09 17.43 -3.61
C PRO A 145 -1.24 17.65 -2.09
N GLN A 146 -0.93 18.86 -1.62
CA GLN A 146 -0.98 19.26 -0.21
C GLN A 146 -2.40 19.23 0.38
N MET A 147 -3.45 19.34 -0.43
CA MET A 147 -4.83 19.37 0.06
C MET A 147 -5.30 18.04 0.67
N LEU A 148 -4.57 16.94 0.45
CA LEU A 148 -4.96 15.60 0.93
C LEU A 148 -4.51 15.30 2.37
N CYS A 149 -3.56 16.06 2.93
CA CYS A 149 -2.94 15.75 4.23
C CYS A 149 -2.89 16.95 5.20
N ASN A 150 -3.68 18.00 4.94
CA ASN A 150 -3.85 19.14 5.83
C ASN A 150 -4.74 18.83 7.04
#